data_AF-A0A7C5FUR5-F1
#
_entry.id   AF-A0A7C5FUR5-F1
#
_cell.length_a   1.000
_cell.length_b   1.000
_cell.length_c   1.000
_cell.angle_alpha   90.00
_cell.angle_beta   90.00
_cell.angle_gamma   90.00
#
_symmetry.space_group_name_H-M   'P 1'
#
loop_
_entity.id
_entity.type
_entity.pdbx_description
1 polymer ?
#
loop_
_entity_poly.entity_id
_entity_poly.type
_entity_poly.pdbx_seq_one_letter_code
_entity_poly.pdbx_strand_id
1 'polypeptide(L)'
;MARKRDKDHPRRRRSAFYILLAVVLVPFLAFCFVRFGSKICKPFVLCWQMRNEVREIEAENARLKRENKELAAKRDQLKTKAGAIAEARKLGLVRKGEKVVVEEAQPQKSTEHD
;
A
#
# COMPACT_ATOMS: atom_id res chain seq x y z
N MET A 1 -43.29 -65.47 41.09
CA MET A 1 -43.44 -64.16 40.43
C MET A 1 -42.29 -63.25 40.86
N ALA A 2 -41.27 -63.06 40.01
CA ALA A 2 -40.11 -62.23 40.32
C ALA A 2 -40.21 -60.88 39.59
N ARG A 3 -40.46 -59.80 40.33
CA ARG A 3 -40.39 -58.42 39.78
C ARG A 3 -38.91 -58.01 39.70
N LYS A 4 -38.38 -57.91 38.48
CA LYS A 4 -37.08 -57.26 38.22
C LYS A 4 -37.20 -55.79 38.64
N ARG A 5 -36.45 -55.38 39.66
CA ARG A 5 -36.21 -53.96 39.95
C ARG A 5 -35.19 -53.46 38.93
N ASP A 6 -35.64 -52.61 38.02
CA ASP A 6 -34.76 -51.84 37.15
C ASP A 6 -33.85 -50.97 38.03
N LYS A 7 -32.55 -51.30 38.02
CA LYS A 7 -31.50 -50.48 38.61
C LYS A 7 -31.24 -49.34 37.64
N ASP A 8 -32.03 -48.29 37.75
CA ASP A 8 -31.83 -47.08 36.95
C ASP A 8 -30.47 -46.46 37.25
N HIS A 9 -29.63 -46.47 36.21
CA HIS A 9 -28.22 -46.14 36.27
C HIS A 9 -27.97 -44.65 36.63
N PRO A 10 -27.23 -44.33 37.70
CA PRO A 10 -26.85 -42.95 38.05
C PRO A 10 -25.92 -42.31 37.01
N ARG A 11 -25.33 -43.09 36.10
CA ARG A 11 -24.51 -42.59 34.98
C ARG A 11 -25.31 -41.81 33.93
N ARG A 12 -26.59 -42.14 33.71
CA ARG A 12 -27.40 -41.55 32.62
C ARG A 12 -27.85 -40.10 32.91
N ARG A 13 -28.04 -39.77 34.20
CA ARG A 13 -28.38 -38.40 34.62
C ARG A 13 -27.19 -37.44 34.53
N ARG A 14 -25.98 -37.91 34.83
CA ARG A 14 -24.76 -37.09 34.68
C ARG A 14 -24.44 -36.81 33.21
N SER A 15 -24.61 -37.78 32.32
CA SER A 15 -24.41 -37.56 30.88
C SER A 15 -25.45 -36.60 30.29
N ALA A 16 -26.72 -36.67 30.72
CA ALA A 16 -27.74 -35.72 30.28
C ALA A 16 -27.41 -34.27 30.69
N PHE A 17 -26.86 -34.08 31.90
CA PHE A 17 -26.41 -32.75 32.35
C PHE A 17 -25.26 -32.20 31.51
N TYR A 18 -24.25 -33.02 31.17
CA TYR A 18 -23.17 -32.58 30.28
C TYR A 18 -23.64 -32.29 28.86
N ILE A 19 -24.59 -33.05 28.33
CA ILE A 19 -25.20 -32.78 27.02
C ILE A 19 -25.93 -31.43 27.04
N LEU A 20 -26.72 -31.17 28.09
CA LEU A 20 -27.46 -29.91 28.24
C LEU A 20 -26.51 -28.72 28.43
N LEU A 21 -25.42 -28.90 29.20
CA LEU A 21 -24.36 -27.91 29.35
C LEU A 21 -23.68 -27.62 28.00
N ALA A 22 -23.34 -28.66 27.23
CA ALA A 22 -22.70 -28.50 25.92
C ALA A 22 -23.61 -27.77 24.92
N VAL A 23 -24.91 -28.06 24.92
CA VAL A 23 -25.90 -27.38 24.08
C VAL A 23 -25.99 -25.88 24.38
N VAL A 24 -25.70 -25.45 25.62
CA VAL A 24 -25.67 -24.02 25.99
C VAL A 24 -24.28 -23.42 25.76
N LEU A 25 -23.21 -24.15 26.08
CA LEU A 25 -21.85 -23.67 26.03
C LEU A 25 -21.35 -23.47 24.59
N VAL A 26 -21.71 -24.37 23.68
CA VAL A 26 -21.31 -24.29 22.26
C VAL A 26 -21.84 -23.02 21.57
N PRO A 27 -23.14 -22.70 21.60
CA PRO A 27 -23.64 -21.46 21.00
C PRO A 27 -23.15 -20.22 21.74
N PHE A 28 -22.93 -20.29 23.06
CA PHE A 28 -22.34 -19.19 23.82
C PHE A 28 -20.90 -18.89 23.37
N LEU A 29 -20.07 -19.92 23.22
CA LEU A 29 -18.70 -19.78 22.71
C LEU A 29 -18.72 -19.30 21.26
N ALA A 30 -19.58 -19.84 20.40
CA ALA A 30 -19.74 -19.38 19.02
C ALA A 30 -20.11 -17.89 18.97
N PHE A 31 -21.05 -17.46 19.82
CA PHE A 31 -21.44 -16.05 19.94
C PHE A 31 -20.26 -15.18 20.39
N CYS A 32 -19.48 -15.62 21.38
CA CYS A 32 -18.26 -14.94 21.79
C CYS A 32 -17.26 -14.82 20.64
N PHE A 33 -16.96 -15.91 19.93
CA PHE A 33 -16.03 -15.88 18.80
C PHE A 33 -16.48 -14.95 17.68
N VAL A 34 -17.78 -14.92 17.34
CA VAL A 34 -18.32 -13.99 16.34
C VAL A 34 -18.18 -12.54 16.82
N ARG A 35 -18.52 -12.27 18.09
CA ARG A 35 -18.52 -10.90 18.64
C ARG A 35 -17.11 -10.34 18.82
N PHE A 36 -16.17 -11.17 19.26
CA PHE A 36 -14.77 -10.79 19.46
C PHE A 36 -13.98 -10.86 18.15
N GLY A 37 -14.16 -11.90 17.33
CA GLY A 37 -13.53 -12.03 16.02
C GLY A 37 -13.84 -10.85 15.10
N SER A 38 -15.10 -10.40 15.08
CA SER A 38 -15.51 -9.22 14.31
C SER A 38 -14.81 -7.92 14.74
N LYS A 39 -14.38 -7.80 16.00
CA LYS A 39 -13.61 -6.65 16.49
C LYS A 39 -12.13 -6.73 16.12
N ILE A 40 -11.57 -7.94 16.01
CA ILE A 40 -10.14 -8.15 15.73
C ILE A 40 -9.86 -8.13 14.21
N CYS A 41 -10.80 -8.60 13.38
CA CYS A 41 -10.61 -8.63 11.93
C CYS A 41 -10.53 -7.23 11.30
N LYS A 42 -11.32 -6.26 11.78
CA LYS A 42 -11.35 -4.90 11.24
C LYS A 42 -10.00 -4.16 11.30
N PRO A 43 -9.33 -4.06 12.46
CA PRO A 43 -8.03 -3.37 12.53
C PRO A 43 -6.94 -4.14 11.75
N PHE A 44 -7.02 -5.47 11.68
CA PHE A 44 -6.03 -6.25 10.95
C PHE A 44 -6.09 -6.00 9.44
N VAL A 45 -7.30 -5.98 8.87
CA VAL A 45 -7.50 -5.65 7.44
C VAL A 45 -7.07 -4.22 7.16
N LEU A 46 -7.39 -3.27 8.03
CA LEU A 46 -7.00 -1.87 7.88
C LEU A 46 -5.48 -1.70 7.93
N CYS A 47 -4.80 -2.34 8.88
CA CYS A 47 -3.33 -2.33 8.96
C CYS A 47 -2.68 -2.95 7.73
N TRP A 48 -3.27 -4.01 7.17
CA TRP A 48 -2.78 -4.59 5.92
C TRP A 48 -2.91 -3.60 4.76
N GLN A 49 -4.08 -2.99 4.58
CA GLN A 49 -4.33 -2.02 3.52
C GLN A 49 -3.39 -0.82 3.62
N MET A 50 -3.27 -0.21 4.81
CA MET A 50 -2.33 0.89 5.06
C MET A 50 -0.89 0.51 4.73
N ARG A 51 -0.45 -0.71 5.08
CA ARG A 51 0.91 -1.16 4.77
C ARG A 51 1.15 -1.28 3.26
N ASN A 52 0.13 -1.69 2.50
CA ASN A 52 0.23 -1.75 1.05
C ASN A 52 0.25 -0.34 0.43
N GLU A 53 -0.62 0.56 0.87
CA GLU A 53 -0.65 1.95 0.41
C GLU A 53 0.67 2.67 0.67
N VAL A 54 1.26 2.51 1.86
CA VAL A 54 2.57 3.08 2.19
C VAL A 54 3.66 2.55 1.24
N ARG A 55 3.67 1.25 0.96
CA ARG A 55 4.67 0.66 0.04
C ARG A 55 4.51 1.18 -1.39
N GLU A 56 3.27 1.40 -1.83
CA GLU A 56 2.99 1.95 -3.16
C GLU A 56 3.47 3.41 -3.26
N ILE A 57 3.15 4.22 -2.25
CA ILE A 57 3.60 5.62 -2.17
C ILE A 57 5.13 5.71 -2.08
N GLU A 58 5.79 4.82 -1.34
CA GLU A 58 7.26 4.76 -1.27
C GLU A 58 7.88 4.39 -2.62
N ALA A 59 7.30 3.42 -3.32
CA ALA A 59 7.75 3.01 -4.64
C ALA A 59 7.58 4.15 -5.67
N GLU A 60 6.46 4.86 -5.63
CA GLU A 60 6.20 6.00 -6.50
C GLU A 60 7.13 7.17 -6.19
N ASN A 61 7.35 7.48 -4.91
CA ASN A 61 8.34 8.50 -4.52
C ASN A 61 9.76 8.13 -4.96
N ALA A 62 10.14 6.86 -4.88
CA ALA A 62 11.43 6.40 -5.36
C ALA A 62 11.55 6.55 -6.88
N ARG A 63 10.48 6.23 -7.63
CA ARG A 63 10.41 6.44 -9.09
C ARG A 63 10.55 7.92 -9.44
N LEU A 64 9.72 8.77 -8.84
CA LEU A 64 9.73 10.22 -9.06
C LEU A 64 11.08 10.86 -8.70
N LYS A 65 11.73 10.43 -7.62
CA LYS A 65 13.08 10.91 -7.27
C LYS A 65 14.12 10.52 -8.32
N ARG A 66 14.01 9.34 -8.94
CA ARG A 66 14.92 8.94 -10.03
C ARG A 66 14.65 9.75 -11.29
N GLU A 67 13.39 9.87 -11.69
CA GLU A 67 13.00 10.67 -12.85
C GLU A 67 13.42 12.14 -12.69
N ASN A 68 13.21 12.72 -11.51
CA ASN A 68 13.60 14.11 -11.25
C ASN A 68 15.13 14.27 -11.29
N LYS A 69 15.91 13.30 -10.79
CA LYS A 69 17.37 13.31 -10.93
C LYS A 69 17.82 13.22 -12.39
N GLU A 70 17.20 12.35 -13.18
CA GLU A 70 17.51 12.23 -14.61
C GLU A 70 17.15 13.49 -15.38
N LEU A 71 15.97 14.07 -15.12
CA LEU A 71 15.53 15.30 -15.75
C LEU A 71 16.39 16.49 -15.33
N ALA A 72 16.79 16.58 -14.05
CA ALA A 72 17.73 17.59 -13.58
C ALA A 72 19.07 17.46 -14.29
N ALA A 73 19.60 16.24 -14.44
CA ALA A 73 20.84 16.00 -15.17
C ALA A 73 20.72 16.38 -16.66
N LYS A 74 19.60 16.03 -17.32
CA LYS A 74 19.33 16.46 -18.71
C LYS A 74 19.23 17.97 -18.84
N ARG A 75 18.51 18.64 -17.94
CA ARG A 75 18.43 20.10 -17.90
C ARG A 75 19.81 20.72 -17.73
N ASP A 76 20.63 20.20 -16.82
CA ASP A 76 21.96 20.75 -16.58
C ASP A 76 22.89 20.53 -17.77
N GLN A 77 22.78 19.38 -18.45
CA GLN A 77 23.44 19.15 -19.73
C GLN A 77 23.01 20.18 -20.78
N LEU A 78 21.70 20.41 -20.95
CA LEU A 78 21.15 21.37 -21.91
C LEU A 78 21.51 22.82 -21.60
N LYS A 79 21.67 23.18 -20.33
CA LYS A 79 22.15 24.51 -19.93
C LYS A 79 23.59 24.77 -20.37
N THR A 80 24.41 23.73 -20.56
CA THR A 80 25.76 23.91 -21.10
C THR A 80 25.71 24.14 -22.61
N LYS A 81 26.52 25.07 -23.12
CA LYS A 81 26.61 25.38 -24.57
C LYS A 81 26.95 24.12 -25.40
N ALA A 82 27.77 23.23 -24.85
CA ALA A 82 28.11 21.95 -25.48
C ALA A 82 26.92 20.98 -25.56
N GLY A 83 26.11 20.89 -24.50
CA GLY A 83 24.93 20.03 -24.48
C GLY A 83 23.79 20.56 -25.36
N ALA A 84 23.56 21.86 -25.39
CA ALA A 84 22.60 22.50 -26.31
C ALA A 84 22.95 22.22 -27.79
N ILE A 85 24.23 22.32 -28.15
CA ILE A 85 24.71 22.04 -29.51
C ILE A 85 24.59 20.54 -29.85
N ALA A 86 24.83 19.65 -28.88
CA ALA A 86 24.69 18.21 -29.06
C ALA A 86 23.21 17.79 -29.26
N GLU A 87 22.29 18.36 -28.49
CA GLU A 87 20.84 18.12 -28.63
C GLU A 87 20.32 18.68 -29.97
N ALA A 88 20.74 19.91 -30.33
CA ALA A 88 20.36 20.55 -31.59
C ALA A 88 20.86 19.77 -32.83
N ARG A 89 22.05 19.14 -32.75
CA ARG A 89 22.55 18.22 -33.79
C ARG A 89 21.74 16.92 -33.84
N LYS A 90 21.33 16.37 -32.70
CA LYS A 90 20.45 15.18 -32.64
C LYS A 90 19.09 15.44 -33.28
N LEU A 91 18.55 16.64 -33.08
CA LEU A 91 17.27 17.09 -33.64
C LEU A 91 17.38 17.54 -35.11
N GLY A 92 18.57 17.49 -35.72
CA GLY A 92 18.79 17.86 -37.12
C GLY A 92 18.77 19.36 -37.39
N LEU A 93 18.75 20.19 -36.35
CA LEU A 93 18.70 21.65 -36.45
C LEU A 93 20.05 22.27 -36.84
N VAL A 94 21.16 21.52 -36.72
CA VAL A 94 22.52 22.00 -36.98
C VAL A 94 23.33 20.97 -37.78
N ARG A 95 23.95 21.38 -38.90
CA ARG A 95 24.85 20.54 -39.72
C ARG A 95 26.25 20.40 -39.07
N LYS A 96 26.94 19.28 -39.31
CA LYS A 96 28.32 19.07 -38.84
C LYS A 96 29.26 20.11 -39.47
N GLY A 97 29.73 21.08 -38.68
CA GLY A 97 30.72 22.09 -39.10
C GLY A 97 30.30 23.55 -38.86
N GLU A 98 29.04 23.81 -38.51
CA GLU A 98 28.51 25.16 -38.31
C GLU A 98 28.76 25.67 -36.88
N LYS A 99 29.27 26.91 -36.73
CA LYS A 99 29.46 27.57 -35.43
C LYS A 99 28.12 28.09 -34.93
N VAL A 100 27.51 27.38 -33.99
CA VAL A 100 26.26 27.79 -33.34
C VAL A 100 26.57 28.89 -32.33
N VAL A 101 26.16 30.12 -32.61
CA VAL A 101 26.12 31.21 -31.63
C VAL A 101 24.83 31.05 -30.84
N VAL A 102 24.94 30.49 -29.63
CA VAL A 102 23.82 30.42 -28.69
C VAL A 102 23.70 31.80 -28.06
N GLU A 103 22.77 32.63 -28.54
CA GLU A 103 22.37 33.85 -27.83
C GLU A 103 21.72 33.45 -26.52
N GLU A 104 22.36 33.79 -25.40
CA GLU A 104 21.79 33.66 -24.07
C GLU A 104 20.56 34.58 -24.01
N ALA A 105 19.37 34.00 -23.83
CA ALA A 105 18.14 34.75 -23.62
C ALA A 105 18.36 35.70 -22.44
N GLN A 106 18.35 37.01 -22.71
CA GLN A 106 18.46 38.03 -21.69
C GLN A 106 17.36 37.82 -20.64
N PRO A 107 17.66 37.96 -19.33
CA PRO A 107 16.65 37.82 -18.30
C PRO A 107 15.59 38.89 -18.52
N GLN A 108 14.35 38.47 -18.79
CA GLN A 108 13.19 39.35 -18.71
C GLN A 108 13.11 39.86 -17.28
N LYS A 109 13.52 41.11 -17.12
CA LYS A 109 13.37 41.92 -15.92
C LYS A 109 11.87 41.91 -15.59
N SER A 110 11.47 41.08 -14.64
CA SER A 110 10.12 41.11 -14.08
C SER A 110 9.92 42.48 -13.48
N THR A 111 9.14 43.32 -14.16
CA THR A 111 8.54 44.51 -13.57
C THR A 111 7.68 44.05 -12.40
N GLU A 112 8.26 44.20 -11.22
CA GLU A 112 7.57 44.45 -9.96
C GLU A 112 6.54 45.56 -10.23
N HIS A 113 5.26 45.19 -10.20
CA HIS A 113 4.16 46.14 -10.22
C HIS A 113 3.38 45.91 -8.93
N ASP A 114 3.31 47.00 -8.16
CA ASP A 114 2.64 47.20 -6.88
C ASP A 114 1.23 46.58 -6.77
#